data_AF-A0A3P8SVF9-F1
#
_entry.id   AF-A0A3P8SVF9-F1
#
_cell.length_a   1.000
_cell.length_b   1.000
_cell.length_c   1.000
_cell.angle_alpha   90.00
_cell.angle_beta   90.00
_cell.angle_gamma   90.00
#
_symmetry.space_group_name_H-M   'P 1'
#
loop_
_entity.id
_entity.type
_entity.pdbx_description
1 polymer ?
#
loop_
_entity_poly.entity_id
_entity_poly.type
_entity_poly.pdbx_seq_one_letter_code
_entity_poly.pdbx_strand_id
1 'polypeptide(L)'
;MYTVCVRDKHAHVSHTHTHTHTHTHTHTHTHTHTHTHTHKVHATHSPRGKNTPRRPTLPSVWQVEDRMVLGGRKSIMKLNPFVTSSRRKNRKRHFNAPSHIRRKIMSSPLSKELRQKYNVRSMPIRKDDEVQVVRGHYKGQQIGKVVQVYRKKYVIYIERVQREKANGTTVHVGIHPSKVVITRLKLDKDRKKILERKAKSRADGKEKGKYKEETIEKMQE
;
A
#
# COMPACT_ATOMS: atom_id res chain seq x y z
N MET A 1 -3.03 -7.58 -79.43
CA MET A 1 -2.36 -6.95 -78.27
C MET A 1 -3.27 -5.86 -77.72
N TYR A 2 -3.63 -5.97 -76.42
CA TYR A 2 -4.16 -4.99 -75.44
C TYR A 2 -5.12 -3.88 -75.94
N THR A 3 -6.29 -3.60 -75.35
CA THR A 3 -6.56 -3.21 -73.95
C THR A 3 -8.07 -3.19 -73.66
N VAL A 4 -8.56 -3.86 -72.59
CA VAL A 4 -8.96 -3.33 -71.27
C VAL A 4 -10.36 -2.67 -71.20
N CYS A 5 -11.28 -3.40 -70.58
CA CYS A 5 -12.53 -2.93 -69.96
C CYS A 5 -12.24 -2.14 -68.68
N VAL A 6 -12.91 -1.01 -68.45
CA VAL A 6 -13.35 -0.58 -67.10
C VAL A 6 -14.68 0.18 -67.23
N ARG A 7 -15.76 -0.39 -66.67
CA ARG A 7 -17.00 0.32 -66.38
C ARG A 7 -16.93 0.88 -64.97
N ASP A 8 -17.13 2.18 -64.86
CA ASP A 8 -17.46 2.92 -63.64
C ASP A 8 -18.66 2.32 -62.91
N LYS A 9 -18.53 2.11 -61.59
CA LYS A 9 -19.60 2.33 -60.59
C LYS A 9 -18.98 2.63 -59.23
N HIS A 10 -18.84 3.91 -58.90
CA HIS A 10 -18.75 4.36 -57.51
C HIS A 10 -20.15 4.31 -56.88
N ALA A 11 -20.32 3.48 -55.85
CA ALA A 11 -21.48 3.51 -54.97
C ALA A 11 -21.02 4.05 -53.60
N HIS A 12 -21.38 5.30 -53.30
CA HIS A 12 -21.20 5.87 -51.97
C HIS A 12 -22.21 5.22 -51.00
N VAL A 13 -21.70 4.46 -50.04
CA VAL A 13 -22.50 3.89 -48.95
C VAL A 13 -22.30 4.77 -47.71
N SER A 14 -23.25 5.64 -47.42
CA SER A 14 -23.29 6.45 -46.20
C SER A 14 -23.89 5.64 -45.05
N HIS A 15 -23.06 5.16 -44.13
CA HIS A 15 -23.54 4.51 -42.90
C HIS A 15 -23.86 5.55 -41.83
N THR A 16 -25.15 5.68 -41.49
CA THR A 16 -25.64 6.42 -40.33
C THR A 16 -25.59 5.53 -39.09
N HIS A 17 -24.77 5.89 -38.09
CA HIS A 17 -24.65 5.11 -36.86
C HIS A 17 -25.63 5.62 -35.79
N THR A 18 -26.63 4.81 -35.46
CA THR A 18 -27.55 5.04 -34.33
C THR A 18 -26.87 4.62 -33.03
N HIS A 19 -26.80 5.52 -32.04
CA HIS A 19 -26.16 5.25 -30.75
C HIS A 19 -27.23 5.07 -29.66
N THR A 20 -27.43 3.83 -29.22
CA THR A 20 -28.36 3.49 -28.14
C THR A 20 -27.69 3.76 -26.80
N HIS A 21 -28.24 4.68 -26.01
CA HIS A 21 -27.69 5.03 -24.69
C HIS A 21 -28.49 4.32 -23.59
N THR A 22 -27.87 3.34 -22.93
CA THR A 22 -28.47 2.64 -21.79
C THR A 22 -28.16 3.40 -20.51
N HIS A 23 -29.18 3.90 -19.82
CA HIS A 23 -29.04 4.63 -18.55
C HIS A 23 -29.31 3.69 -17.38
N THR A 24 -28.29 3.42 -16.56
CA THR A 24 -28.41 2.58 -15.37
C THR A 24 -28.69 3.45 -14.14
N HIS A 25 -29.92 3.39 -13.62
CA HIS A 25 -30.27 4.07 -12.37
C HIS A 25 -29.89 3.19 -11.17
N THR A 26 -29.12 3.74 -10.22
CA THR A 26 -28.75 3.03 -8.99
C THR A 26 -29.55 3.60 -7.83
N HIS A 27 -30.45 2.81 -7.26
CA HIS A 27 -31.22 3.19 -6.08
C HIS A 27 -30.37 2.96 -4.82
N THR A 28 -30.23 3.98 -3.97
CA THR A 28 -29.54 3.88 -2.68
C THR A 28 -30.58 3.63 -1.61
N HIS A 29 -30.48 2.50 -0.90
CA HIS A 29 -31.34 2.19 0.24
C HIS A 29 -30.70 2.71 1.52
N THR A 30 -31.34 3.67 2.18
CA THR A 30 -30.93 4.19 3.49
C THR A 30 -31.48 3.23 4.54
N HIS A 31 -30.60 2.59 5.32
CA HIS A 31 -31.02 1.76 6.45
C HIS A 31 -30.95 2.60 7.73
N THR A 32 -32.11 2.95 8.27
CA THR A 32 -32.24 3.58 9.59
C THR A 32 -32.00 2.51 10.66
N HIS A 33 -31.07 2.76 11.58
CA HIS A 33 -30.80 1.85 12.70
C HIS A 33 -31.53 2.36 13.95
N THR A 34 -32.52 1.61 14.41
CA THR A 34 -33.24 1.83 15.67
C THR A 34 -32.32 1.46 16.83
N HIS A 35 -32.18 2.34 17.82
CA HIS A 35 -31.34 2.11 19.01
C HIS A 35 -32.22 1.57 20.15
N THR A 36 -32.01 0.30 20.53
CA THR A 36 -32.70 -0.33 21.68
C THR A 36 -31.97 0.04 22.98
N HIS A 37 -32.68 0.71 23.89
CA HIS A 37 -32.19 1.08 25.21
C HIS A 37 -32.36 -0.10 26.18
N THR A 38 -31.24 -0.65 26.68
CA THR A 38 -31.26 -1.68 27.74
C THR A 38 -30.98 -1.02 29.08
N HIS A 39 -31.98 -0.94 29.95
CA HIS A 39 -31.80 -0.55 31.36
C HIS A 39 -31.10 -1.67 32.13
N LYS A 40 -30.04 -1.33 32.88
CA LYS A 40 -29.50 -2.19 33.95
C LYS A 40 -29.76 -1.51 35.30
N VAL A 41 -30.38 -2.29 36.19
CA VAL A 41 -30.84 -1.94 37.53
C VAL A 41 -29.67 -1.95 38.52
N HIS A 42 -29.82 -1.13 39.55
CA HIS A 42 -28.95 -0.81 40.68
C HIS A 42 -28.21 -1.97 41.37
N ALA A 43 -27.04 -1.63 41.93
CA ALA A 43 -26.57 -2.22 43.18
C ALA A 43 -25.88 -1.12 44.03
N THR A 44 -26.46 -0.89 45.21
CA THR A 44 -25.88 -0.16 46.35
C THR A 44 -24.69 -0.92 46.93
N HIS A 45 -23.69 -0.22 47.48
CA HIS A 45 -23.05 -0.44 48.80
C HIS A 45 -21.90 0.58 48.99
N SER A 46 -21.80 1.12 50.21
CA SER A 46 -20.95 2.23 50.71
C SER A 46 -19.69 1.66 51.42
N PRO A 47 -18.84 2.42 52.17
CA PRO A 47 -18.05 3.63 51.90
C PRO A 47 -16.55 3.46 52.30
N ARG A 48 -15.68 4.42 51.91
CA ARG A 48 -14.54 5.04 52.66
C ARG A 48 -13.32 5.32 51.78
N GLY A 49 -12.72 6.49 51.99
CA GLY A 49 -11.36 6.81 51.53
C GLY A 49 -11.20 8.25 51.08
N LYS A 50 -10.89 9.14 52.03
CA LYS A 50 -10.55 10.55 51.77
C LYS A 50 -9.15 10.66 51.11
N ASN A 51 -8.97 11.76 50.36
CA ASN A 51 -7.70 12.43 49.98
C ASN A 51 -7.19 12.23 48.53
N THR A 52 -7.57 13.15 47.63
CA THR A 52 -6.67 13.69 46.59
C THR A 52 -6.94 15.20 46.41
N PRO A 53 -5.93 16.04 46.13
CA PRO A 53 -6.07 17.50 46.18
C PRO A 53 -6.81 18.06 44.97
N ARG A 54 -7.61 19.10 45.21
CA ARG A 54 -8.29 19.90 44.18
C ARG A 54 -7.26 20.62 43.31
N ARG A 55 -7.44 20.49 41.99
CA ARG A 55 -6.74 21.21 40.93
C ARG A 55 -6.81 22.74 41.18
N PRO A 56 -5.71 23.51 41.07
CA PRO A 56 -5.79 24.95 41.22
C PRO A 56 -6.60 25.55 40.06
N THR A 57 -7.58 26.39 40.39
CA THR A 57 -8.23 27.30 39.44
C THR A 57 -7.24 28.40 39.07
N LEU A 58 -6.88 28.51 37.79
CA LEU A 58 -6.02 29.59 37.31
C LEU A 58 -6.77 30.94 37.36
N PRO A 59 -6.08 32.07 37.67
CA PRO A 59 -6.69 33.39 37.75
C PRO A 59 -7.19 33.91 36.39
N SER A 60 -8.32 34.60 36.44
CA SER A 60 -9.04 35.24 35.34
C SER A 60 -8.40 36.55 34.84
N VAL A 61 -7.08 36.56 34.64
CA VAL A 61 -6.36 37.77 34.18
C VAL A 61 -5.45 37.37 33.03
N TRP A 62 -6.05 37.07 31.87
CA TRP A 62 -5.46 37.21 30.52
C TRP A 62 -6.62 37.03 29.55
N GLN A 63 -7.49 38.03 29.47
CA GLN A 63 -8.53 38.13 28.46
C GLN A 63 -8.46 39.54 27.86
N VAL A 64 -8.52 39.57 26.51
CA VAL A 64 -8.30 40.72 25.60
C VAL A 64 -6.81 40.87 25.28
N GLU A 65 -6.30 40.46 24.10
CA GLU A 65 -6.63 40.93 22.75
C GLU A 65 -6.26 39.90 21.64
N ASP A 66 -6.79 40.14 20.44
CA ASP A 66 -6.45 39.52 19.15
C ASP A 66 -7.03 38.14 18.79
N ARG A 67 -8.35 38.20 18.62
CA ARG A 67 -9.03 37.61 17.46
C ARG A 67 -8.37 38.08 16.15
N MET A 68 -7.38 37.34 15.65
CA MET A 68 -7.06 37.32 14.22
C MET A 68 -7.16 35.91 13.64
N VAL A 69 -7.95 35.83 12.59
CA VAL A 69 -8.23 34.69 11.74
C VAL A 69 -6.93 34.12 11.20
N LEU A 70 -6.51 32.95 11.69
CA LEU A 70 -5.84 31.96 10.87
C LEU A 70 -6.38 30.58 11.23
N GLY A 71 -7.53 30.26 10.64
CA GLY A 71 -8.01 28.91 10.44
C GLY A 71 -7.02 28.14 9.56
N GLY A 72 -5.89 27.76 10.13
CA GLY A 72 -4.91 26.89 9.53
C GLY A 72 -4.71 25.72 10.46
N ARG A 73 -5.53 24.67 10.33
CA ARG A 73 -5.17 23.36 10.87
C ARG A 73 -3.76 23.09 10.33
N LYS A 74 -2.73 23.11 11.21
CA LYS A 74 -1.37 22.69 10.87
C LYS A 74 -1.46 21.29 10.31
N SER A 75 -1.58 21.24 9.00
CA SER A 75 -1.87 20.03 8.29
C SER A 75 -0.57 19.24 8.33
N ILE A 76 -0.62 18.04 8.88
CA ILE A 76 0.46 17.06 8.80
C ILE A 76 0.53 16.64 7.32
N MET A 77 1.04 17.53 6.47
CA MET A 77 0.91 17.46 5.01
C MET A 77 2.25 17.29 4.35
N LYS A 78 2.15 16.67 3.18
CA LYS A 78 3.24 16.52 2.24
C LYS A 78 3.68 17.91 1.76
N LEU A 79 4.91 18.30 2.11
CA LEU A 79 5.43 19.65 1.87
C LEU A 79 5.92 19.89 0.44
N ASN A 80 6.29 18.81 -0.30
CA ASN A 80 6.87 18.96 -1.64
C ASN A 80 5.78 19.29 -2.69
N PRO A 81 5.85 20.46 -3.35
CA PRO A 81 4.83 20.93 -4.30
C PRO A 81 4.77 20.09 -5.59
N PHE A 82 5.89 19.46 -5.99
CA PHE A 82 5.97 18.67 -7.22
C PHE A 82 5.32 17.29 -7.10
N VAL A 83 4.98 16.84 -5.89
CA VAL A 83 4.47 15.48 -5.67
C VAL A 83 2.99 15.49 -5.28
N THR A 84 2.13 15.37 -6.28
CA THR A 84 0.65 15.32 -6.11
C THR A 84 0.15 14.34 -5.02
N SER A 85 -0.88 14.77 -4.29
CA SER A 85 -1.71 13.96 -3.38
C SER A 85 -2.99 13.42 -4.04
N SER A 86 -3.37 13.93 -5.22
CA SER A 86 -4.58 13.53 -5.95
C SER A 86 -4.69 12.01 -6.18
N ARG A 87 -5.80 11.43 -5.71
CA ARG A 87 -6.14 10.00 -5.86
C ARG A 87 -6.14 9.56 -7.33
N ARG A 88 -6.72 10.37 -8.23
CA ARG A 88 -6.81 10.07 -9.67
C ARG A 88 -5.43 9.94 -10.30
N LYS A 89 -4.55 10.93 -10.07
CA LYS A 89 -3.16 10.92 -10.58
C LYS A 89 -2.36 9.75 -10.01
N ASN A 90 -2.50 9.44 -8.72
CA ASN A 90 -1.80 8.32 -8.07
C ASN A 90 -2.23 6.96 -8.64
N ARG A 91 -3.54 6.73 -8.82
CA ARG A 91 -4.05 5.49 -9.42
C ARG A 91 -3.59 5.32 -10.88
N LYS A 92 -3.67 6.38 -11.69
CA LYS A 92 -3.20 6.35 -13.10
C LYS A 92 -1.71 5.99 -13.17
N ARG A 93 -0.86 6.62 -12.34
CA ARG A 93 0.58 6.31 -12.26
C ARG A 93 0.85 4.88 -11.78
N HIS A 94 0.07 4.37 -10.83
CA HIS A 94 0.24 3.01 -10.35
C HIS A 94 -0.10 1.99 -11.45
N PHE A 95 -1.31 2.01 -12.00
CA PHE A 95 -1.76 0.96 -12.94
C PHE A 95 -1.07 1.03 -14.30
N ASN A 96 -0.62 2.21 -14.74
CA ASN A 96 0.08 2.40 -16.01
C ASN A 96 1.62 2.39 -15.85
N ALA A 97 2.14 1.99 -14.68
CA ALA A 97 3.59 1.99 -14.44
C ALA A 97 4.34 1.07 -15.43
N PRO A 98 5.52 1.46 -15.93
CA PRO A 98 6.39 0.58 -16.72
C PRO A 98 7.05 -0.52 -15.86
N SER A 99 7.54 -1.58 -16.51
CA SER A 99 8.02 -2.81 -15.85
C SER A 99 9.07 -2.59 -14.75
N HIS A 100 10.02 -1.67 -14.95
CA HIS A 100 11.06 -1.38 -13.96
C HIS A 100 10.51 -0.70 -12.69
N ILE A 101 9.44 0.09 -12.81
CA ILE A 101 8.71 0.67 -11.67
C ILE A 101 7.86 -0.40 -10.99
N ARG A 102 7.17 -1.25 -11.77
CA ARG A 102 6.42 -2.39 -11.23
C ARG A 102 7.29 -3.33 -10.41
N ARG A 103 8.54 -3.57 -10.84
CA ARG A 103 9.53 -4.32 -10.05
C ARG A 103 9.76 -3.72 -8.65
N LYS A 104 9.83 -2.39 -8.52
CA LYS A 104 9.98 -1.72 -7.22
C LYS A 104 8.71 -1.81 -6.37
N ILE A 105 7.54 -1.61 -7.00
CA ILE A 105 6.23 -1.72 -6.34
C ILE A 105 6.01 -3.14 -5.82
N MET A 106 6.35 -4.15 -6.62
CA MET A 106 6.25 -5.57 -6.29
C MET A 106 7.41 -6.04 -5.39
N SER A 107 7.64 -5.31 -4.31
CA SER A 107 8.56 -5.70 -3.24
C SER A 107 7.83 -6.43 -2.12
N SER A 108 8.55 -7.36 -1.49
CA SER A 108 8.06 -8.15 -0.36
C SER A 108 8.91 -7.91 0.87
N PRO A 109 8.32 -7.99 2.08
CA PRO A 109 9.09 -8.05 3.30
C PRO A 109 10.00 -9.29 3.33
N LEU A 110 11.16 -9.14 3.98
CA LEU A 110 12.04 -10.25 4.33
C LEU A 110 11.62 -10.88 5.67
N SER A 111 12.01 -12.13 5.92
CA SER A 111 11.89 -12.81 7.22
C SER A 111 12.74 -12.10 8.30
N LYS A 112 12.48 -12.41 9.57
CA LYS A 112 13.21 -11.78 10.68
C LYS A 112 14.72 -12.09 10.62
N GLU A 113 15.07 -13.33 10.32
CA GLU A 113 16.45 -13.79 10.13
C GLU A 113 17.17 -13.02 9.02
N LEU A 114 16.55 -12.92 7.84
CA LEU A 114 17.14 -12.19 6.72
C LEU A 114 17.25 -10.68 6.99
N ARG A 115 16.33 -10.11 7.78
CA ARG A 115 16.39 -8.70 8.19
C ARG A 115 17.56 -8.44 9.11
N GLN A 116 17.85 -9.35 10.03
CA GLN A 116 19.00 -9.23 10.93
C GLN A 116 20.31 -9.39 10.14
N LYS A 117 20.39 -10.44 9.31
CA LYS A 117 21.58 -10.73 8.49
C LYS A 117 21.99 -9.59 7.55
N TYR A 118 21.02 -9.00 6.83
CA TYR A 118 21.33 -7.98 5.82
C TYR A 118 20.95 -6.56 6.24
N ASN A 119 20.36 -6.36 7.42
CA ASN A 119 19.82 -5.07 7.90
C ASN A 119 18.82 -4.40 6.93
N VAL A 120 18.14 -5.14 6.04
CA VAL A 120 17.15 -4.61 5.07
C VAL A 120 15.75 -5.12 5.38
N ARG A 121 14.72 -4.27 5.28
CA ARG A 121 13.32 -4.65 5.59
C ARG A 121 12.59 -5.36 4.45
N SER A 122 12.84 -4.95 3.20
CA SER A 122 12.13 -5.44 2.01
C SER A 122 12.98 -5.47 0.75
N MET A 123 12.67 -6.41 -0.15
CA MET A 123 13.35 -6.58 -1.43
C MET A 123 12.35 -6.84 -2.57
N PRO A 124 12.62 -6.34 -3.79
CA PRO A 124 11.90 -6.76 -5.00
C PRO A 124 11.94 -8.28 -5.18
N ILE A 125 10.79 -8.92 -5.37
CA ILE A 125 10.73 -10.38 -5.59
C ILE A 125 11.34 -10.74 -6.95
N ARG A 126 12.11 -11.82 -7.00
CA ARG A 126 12.59 -12.47 -8.24
C ARG A 126 12.03 -13.89 -8.37
N LYS A 127 12.16 -14.43 -9.59
CA LYS A 127 12.05 -15.88 -9.80
C LYS A 127 13.08 -16.59 -8.92
N ASP A 128 12.71 -17.78 -8.45
CA ASP A 128 13.50 -18.63 -7.58
C ASP A 128 13.77 -18.11 -6.15
N ASP A 129 13.20 -16.97 -5.76
CA ASP A 129 13.15 -16.64 -4.34
C ASP A 129 12.18 -17.58 -3.63
N GLU A 130 12.45 -17.89 -2.37
CA GLU A 130 11.53 -18.68 -1.57
C GLU A 130 10.70 -17.79 -0.65
N VAL A 131 9.41 -18.09 -0.63
CA VAL A 131 8.42 -17.26 0.02
C VAL A 131 7.46 -18.10 0.84
N GLN A 132 7.01 -17.52 1.93
CA GLN A 132 5.94 -18.01 2.76
C GLN A 132 4.75 -17.07 2.65
N VAL A 133 3.55 -17.62 2.45
CA VAL A 133 2.30 -16.85 2.39
C VAL A 133 1.81 -16.58 3.81
N VAL A 134 1.62 -15.30 4.15
CA VAL A 134 1.22 -14.88 5.51
C VAL A 134 -0.24 -14.44 5.60
N ARG A 135 -0.87 -14.09 4.47
CA ARG A 135 -2.24 -13.57 4.40
C ARG A 135 -3.04 -14.26 3.30
N GLY A 136 -4.33 -14.48 3.55
CA GLY A 136 -5.27 -15.09 2.61
C GLY A 136 -5.49 -16.58 2.85
N HIS A 137 -6.25 -17.22 1.96
CA HIS A 137 -6.65 -18.63 2.07
C HIS A 137 -5.45 -19.59 2.13
N TYR A 138 -4.40 -19.31 1.36
CA TYR A 138 -3.19 -20.13 1.28
C TYR A 138 -2.15 -19.81 2.38
N LYS A 139 -2.58 -19.19 3.50
CA LYS A 139 -1.70 -18.93 4.64
C LYS A 139 -1.28 -20.25 5.30
N GLY A 140 -0.01 -20.35 5.69
CA GLY A 140 0.48 -21.50 6.45
C GLY A 140 0.86 -22.71 5.59
N GLN A 141 0.61 -22.68 4.28
CA GLN A 141 1.30 -23.58 3.35
C GLN A 141 2.82 -23.42 3.53
N GLN A 142 3.53 -24.54 3.51
CA GLN A 142 4.99 -24.58 3.63
C GLN A 142 5.66 -23.67 2.60
N ILE A 143 6.90 -23.29 2.89
CA ILE A 143 7.73 -22.43 2.05
C ILE A 143 7.70 -22.94 0.60
N GLY A 144 7.39 -22.03 -0.34
CA GLY A 144 7.30 -22.32 -1.76
C GLY A 144 8.23 -21.42 -2.57
N LYS A 145 8.77 -21.97 -3.66
CA LYS A 145 9.60 -21.22 -4.60
C LYS A 145 8.73 -20.37 -5.53
N VAL A 146 9.16 -19.15 -5.83
CA VAL A 146 8.51 -18.29 -6.81
C VAL A 146 8.85 -18.79 -8.21
N VAL A 147 7.85 -19.32 -8.91
CA VAL A 147 7.97 -19.83 -10.29
C VAL A 147 8.14 -18.65 -11.26
N GLN A 148 7.20 -17.71 -11.20
CA GLN A 148 7.22 -16.54 -12.08
C GLN A 148 6.61 -15.30 -11.43
N VAL A 149 7.10 -14.15 -11.86
CA VAL A 149 6.64 -12.83 -11.41
C VAL A 149 5.89 -12.15 -12.54
N TYR A 150 4.56 -12.23 -12.51
CA TYR A 150 3.69 -11.66 -13.53
C TYR A 150 3.44 -10.16 -13.27
N ARG A 151 4.38 -9.32 -13.70
CA ARG A 151 4.37 -7.86 -13.42
C ARG A 151 3.17 -7.13 -14.04
N LYS A 152 2.62 -7.60 -15.17
CA LYS A 152 1.47 -6.95 -15.81
C LYS A 152 0.19 -7.04 -14.95
N LYS A 153 0.05 -8.11 -14.15
CA LYS A 153 -1.10 -8.37 -13.25
C LYS A 153 -0.82 -8.05 -11.77
N TYR A 154 0.37 -7.56 -11.41
CA TYR A 154 0.79 -7.36 -10.01
C TYR A 154 0.74 -8.63 -9.15
N VAL A 155 1.02 -9.78 -9.77
CA VAL A 155 0.84 -11.09 -9.16
C VAL A 155 2.14 -11.91 -9.27
N ILE A 156 2.39 -12.74 -8.25
CA ILE A 156 3.38 -13.81 -8.27
C ILE A 156 2.69 -15.17 -8.27
N TYR A 157 3.33 -16.14 -8.90
CA TYR A 157 2.96 -17.55 -8.80
C TYR A 157 4.03 -18.30 -8.00
N ILE A 158 3.54 -19.12 -7.09
CA ILE A 158 4.35 -19.91 -6.15
C ILE A 158 4.04 -21.36 -6.44
N GLU A 159 5.07 -22.20 -6.48
CA GLU A 159 5.01 -23.59 -6.93
C GLU A 159 3.91 -24.40 -6.25
N ARG A 160 3.84 -24.34 -4.91
CA ARG A 160 2.87 -25.10 -4.09
C ARG A 160 1.48 -24.46 -4.00
N VAL A 161 1.29 -23.26 -4.55
CA VAL A 161 0.01 -22.53 -4.47
C VAL A 161 -0.77 -22.75 -5.76
N GLN A 162 -1.52 -23.85 -5.79
CA GLN A 162 -2.30 -24.28 -6.94
C GLN A 162 -3.77 -24.49 -6.56
N ARG A 163 -4.62 -24.48 -7.57
CA ARG A 163 -6.01 -24.94 -7.50
C ARG A 163 -6.28 -25.91 -8.64
N GLU A 164 -7.08 -26.92 -8.37
CA GLU A 164 -7.57 -27.83 -9.40
C GLU A 164 -8.74 -27.20 -10.14
N LYS A 165 -8.80 -27.45 -11.46
CA LYS A 165 -9.98 -27.16 -12.28
C LYS A 165 -10.90 -28.38 -12.32
N ALA A 166 -12.12 -28.21 -12.84
CA ALA A 166 -13.04 -29.32 -13.09
C ALA A 166 -12.43 -30.43 -13.96
N ASN A 167 -11.50 -30.07 -14.86
CA ASN A 167 -10.79 -31.00 -15.74
C ASN A 167 -9.63 -31.75 -15.04
N GLY A 168 -9.46 -31.62 -13.72
CA GLY A 168 -8.36 -32.20 -12.94
C GLY A 168 -7.00 -31.49 -13.10
N THR A 169 -6.80 -30.67 -14.14
CA THR A 169 -5.54 -29.92 -14.32
C THR A 169 -5.34 -28.86 -13.22
N THR A 170 -4.14 -28.75 -12.67
CA THR A 170 -3.79 -27.76 -11.65
C THR A 170 -3.33 -26.43 -12.29
N VAL A 171 -3.72 -25.30 -11.69
CA VAL A 171 -3.29 -23.97 -12.11
C VAL A 171 -2.84 -23.15 -10.91
N HIS A 172 -1.74 -22.43 -11.09
CA HIS A 172 -1.19 -21.54 -10.08
C HIS A 172 -2.17 -20.41 -9.72
N VAL A 173 -2.37 -20.19 -8.42
CA VAL A 173 -3.16 -19.08 -7.92
C VAL A 173 -2.28 -17.85 -7.72
N GLY A 174 -2.78 -16.73 -8.20
CA GLY A 174 -2.08 -15.46 -8.12
C GLY A 174 -2.08 -14.83 -6.74
N ILE A 175 -0.91 -14.60 -6.16
CA ILE A 175 -0.76 -13.90 -4.88
C ILE A 175 -0.06 -12.56 -5.08
N HIS A 176 -0.47 -11.53 -4.33
CA HIS A 176 0.21 -10.24 -4.34
C HIS A 176 1.47 -10.30 -3.45
N PRO A 177 2.64 -9.77 -3.89
CA PRO A 177 3.91 -9.84 -3.18
C PRO A 177 3.90 -9.24 -1.76
N SER A 178 3.01 -8.29 -1.45
CA SER A 178 2.91 -7.75 -0.09
C SER A 178 2.28 -8.72 0.93
N LYS A 179 1.62 -9.78 0.46
CA LYS A 179 0.98 -10.82 1.28
C LYS A 179 1.92 -12.00 1.59
N VAL A 180 3.15 -11.96 1.09
CA VAL A 180 4.17 -12.99 1.31
C VAL A 180 5.36 -12.42 2.08
N VAL A 181 6.17 -13.31 2.65
CA VAL A 181 7.44 -13.01 3.29
C VAL A 181 8.51 -13.85 2.63
N ILE A 182 9.63 -13.25 2.26
CA ILE A 182 10.76 -13.97 1.67
C ILE A 182 11.56 -14.65 2.79
N THR A 183 11.78 -15.96 2.67
CA THR A 183 12.53 -16.78 3.61
C THR A 183 13.95 -17.03 3.12
N ARG A 184 14.14 -17.33 1.83
CA ARG A 184 15.46 -17.45 1.18
C ARG A 184 15.53 -16.58 -0.07
N LEU A 185 16.65 -15.90 -0.26
CA LEU A 185 16.90 -15.01 -1.38
C LEU A 185 17.81 -15.69 -2.41
N LYS A 186 17.44 -15.64 -3.69
CA LYS A 186 18.38 -15.93 -4.78
C LYS A 186 19.35 -14.76 -4.93
N LEU A 187 20.63 -14.98 -4.64
CA LEU A 187 21.66 -13.96 -4.67
C LEU A 187 22.35 -13.90 -6.03
N ASP A 188 22.26 -12.74 -6.67
CA ASP A 188 23.03 -12.36 -7.86
C ASP A 188 23.96 -11.19 -7.52
N LYS A 189 24.95 -10.90 -8.38
CA LYS A 189 25.87 -9.74 -8.24
C LYS A 189 25.11 -8.43 -7.98
N ASP A 190 24.07 -8.15 -8.77
CA ASP A 190 23.27 -6.92 -8.60
C ASP A 190 22.38 -6.96 -7.37
N ARG A 191 21.96 -8.15 -6.93
CA ARG A 191 21.13 -8.26 -5.74
C ARG A 191 21.94 -7.99 -4.48
N LYS A 192 23.19 -8.48 -4.42
CA LYS A 192 24.17 -8.16 -3.36
C LYS A 192 24.41 -6.64 -3.30
N LYS A 193 24.72 -6.00 -4.43
CA LYS A 193 24.86 -4.54 -4.54
C LYS A 193 23.65 -3.76 -4.01
N ILE A 194 22.43 -4.22 -4.32
CA ILE A 194 21.20 -3.56 -3.82
C ILE A 194 21.05 -3.75 -2.31
N LEU A 195 21.40 -4.92 -1.77
CA LEU A 195 21.36 -5.18 -0.32
C LEU A 195 22.34 -4.29 0.43
N GLU A 196 23.60 -4.26 0.00
CA GLU A 196 24.65 -3.41 0.58
C GLU A 196 24.26 -1.93 0.57
N ARG A 197 23.82 -1.42 -0.60
CA ARG A 197 23.37 -0.03 -0.73
C ARG A 197 22.21 0.30 0.21
N LYS A 198 21.21 -0.59 0.32
CA LYS A 198 20.07 -0.38 1.24
C LYS A 198 20.46 -0.49 2.71
N ALA A 199 21.40 -1.37 3.04
CA ALA A 199 21.91 -1.53 4.40
C ALA A 199 22.65 -0.27 4.85
N LYS A 200 23.54 0.27 3.99
CA LYS A 200 24.25 1.53 4.23
C LYS A 200 23.29 2.70 4.44
N SER A 201 22.37 2.95 3.49
CA SER A 201 21.39 4.03 3.62
C SER A 201 20.52 3.94 4.88
N ARG A 202 20.29 2.72 5.41
CA ARG A 202 19.57 2.53 6.66
C ARG A 202 20.44 2.78 7.89
N ALA A 203 21.73 2.45 7.84
CA ALA A 203 22.67 2.77 8.91
C ALA A 203 22.83 4.29 9.04
N ASP A 204 23.09 4.99 7.94
CA ASP A 204 23.21 6.46 7.91
C ASP A 204 21.92 7.13 8.45
N GLY A 205 20.75 6.61 8.06
CA GLY A 205 19.46 7.10 8.54
C GLY A 205 19.20 6.85 10.03
N LYS A 206 19.85 5.86 10.66
CA LYS A 206 19.78 5.63 12.12
C LYS A 206 20.65 6.60 12.89
N GLU A 207 21.78 7.02 12.33
CA GLU A 207 22.71 7.96 12.96
C GLU A 207 22.21 9.40 12.85
N LYS A 208 21.60 9.77 11.71
CA LYS A 208 21.11 11.13 11.43
C LYS A 208 20.08 11.68 12.44
N GLY A 209 19.52 10.87 13.33
CA GLY A 209 18.59 11.29 14.38
C GLY A 209 19.12 11.13 15.80
N LYS A 210 20.38 10.71 15.99
CA LYS A 210 21.01 10.56 17.29
C LYS A 210 22.10 11.61 17.44
N TYR A 211 21.88 12.60 18.29
CA TYR A 211 22.94 13.50 18.73
C TYR A 211 23.81 12.73 19.72
N LYS A 212 25.11 12.62 19.42
CA LYS A 212 26.10 12.12 20.39
C LYS A 212 26.44 13.26 21.35
N GLU A 213 26.83 12.95 22.58
CA GLU A 213 27.21 13.95 23.60
C GLU A 213 28.28 14.93 23.07
N GLU A 214 29.28 14.42 22.35
CA GLU A 214 30.30 15.22 21.65
C GLU A 214 29.74 16.21 20.61
N THR A 215 28.61 15.92 19.97
CA THR A 215 27.93 16.84 19.05
C THR A 215 27.06 17.87 19.76
N ILE A 216 26.65 17.59 21.01
CA ILE A 216 25.88 18.52 21.83
C ILE A 216 26.83 19.53 22.48
N GLU A 217 27.98 19.09 22.99
CA GLU A 217 29.03 19.96 23.55
C GLU A 217 29.54 20.95 22.50
N LYS A 218 29.80 20.50 21.27
CA LYS A 218 30.19 21.37 20.14
C LYS A 218 29.11 22.35 19.65
N MET A 219 27.88 22.23 20.14
CA MET A 219 26.80 23.20 19.88
C MET A 219 26.60 24.19 21.03
N GLN A 220 27.25 23.97 22.17
CA GLN A 220 27.15 24.80 23.37
C GLN A 220 28.35 25.75 23.55
N GLU A 221 29.45 25.48 22.85
CA GLU A 221 30.58 26.40 22.62
C GLU A 221 30.28 27.36 21.46
#